data_AF-A0A7W1T1M0-F1
#
_entry.id   AF-A0A7W1T1M0-F1
#
_cell.length_a   1.000
_cell.length_b   1.000
_cell.length_c   1.000
_cell.angle_alpha   90.00
_cell.angle_beta   90.00
_cell.angle_gamma   90.00
#
_symmetry.space_group_name_H-M   'P 1'
#
loop_
_entity.id
_entity.type
_entity.pdbx_description
1 polymer ?
#
loop_
_entity_poly.entity_id
_entity_poly.type
_entity_poly.pdbx_seq_one_letter_code
_entity_poly.pdbx_strand_id
1 'polypeptide(L)'
;MPKRLSNPQDINQAAFAMVRRATGTDTPEPAPKVSREVSRVMSAMGRKGGRIGGKRRMETMTPDERKAVAQKAAQKRWGKVGS
;
A
#
# COMPACT_ATOMS: atom_id res chain seq x y z
N MET A 1 2.92 -29.60 -13.29
CA MET A 1 4.03 -29.17 -12.42
C MET A 1 3.48 -28.85 -11.03
N PRO A 2 4.02 -29.39 -9.94
CA PRO A 2 3.54 -29.07 -8.59
C PRO A 2 3.67 -27.57 -8.31
N LYS A 3 2.60 -26.97 -7.80
CA LYS A 3 2.49 -25.53 -7.51
C LYS A 3 3.48 -25.20 -6.40
N ARG A 4 4.50 -24.38 -6.68
CA ARG A 4 5.49 -23.91 -5.69
C ARG A 4 4.70 -23.31 -4.51
N LEU A 5 4.81 -23.91 -3.33
CA LEU A 5 4.23 -23.36 -2.09
C LEU A 5 4.90 -22.00 -1.85
N SER A 6 4.22 -20.95 -2.26
CA SER A 6 4.72 -19.58 -2.23
C SER A 6 4.61 -19.03 -0.81
N ASN A 7 5.58 -19.42 0.01
CA ASN A 7 6.26 -18.66 1.06
C ASN A 7 6.65 -19.61 2.22
N PRO A 8 7.75 -20.37 2.10
CA PRO A 8 8.28 -21.05 3.27
C PRO A 8 8.97 -19.97 4.11
N GLN A 9 8.23 -19.39 5.06
CA GLN A 9 8.91 -18.80 6.21
C GLN A 9 9.84 -19.89 6.75
N ASP A 10 11.11 -19.55 6.96
CA ASP A 10 12.07 -20.46 7.57
C ASP A 10 11.48 -21.03 8.86
N ILE A 11 11.85 -22.25 9.24
CA ILE A 11 11.27 -22.95 10.41
C ILE A 11 11.36 -22.06 11.66
N ASN A 12 12.45 -21.29 11.80
CA ASN A 12 12.61 -20.37 12.92
C ASN A 12 11.65 -19.18 12.86
N GLN A 13 11.39 -18.66 11.66
CA GLN A 13 10.43 -17.57 11.46
C GLN A 13 8.99 -18.05 11.73
N ALA A 14 8.66 -19.27 11.31
CA ALA A 14 7.36 -19.89 11.59
C ALA A 14 7.17 -20.15 13.09
N ALA A 15 8.18 -20.72 13.75
CA ALA A 15 8.16 -20.95 15.20
C ALA A 15 8.05 -19.62 15.98
N PHE A 16 8.80 -18.59 15.58
CA PHE A 16 8.74 -17.27 16.18
C PHE A 16 7.35 -16.62 16.00
N ALA A 17 6.75 -16.74 14.82
CA ALA A 17 5.39 -16.25 14.57
C ALA A 17 4.35 -16.98 15.42
N MET A 18 4.49 -18.29 15.62
CA MET A 18 3.60 -19.06 16.52
C MET A 18 3.73 -18.58 17.97
N VAL A 19 4.95 -18.38 18.47
CA VAL A 19 5.20 -17.85 19.81
C VAL A 19 4.63 -16.44 19.96
N ARG A 20 4.84 -15.56 18.98
CA ARG A 20 4.28 -14.20 18.99
C ARG A 20 2.77 -14.19 19.12
N ARG A 21 2.08 -15.03 18.35
CA ARG A 21 0.62 -15.16 18.39
C ARG A 21 0.13 -15.75 19.70
N ALA A 22 0.79 -16.79 20.21
CA ALA A 22 0.45 -17.43 21.47
C ALA A 22 0.66 -16.51 22.68
N THR A 23 1.69 -15.65 22.65
CA THR A 23 2.02 -14.72 23.74
C THR A 23 1.32 -13.36 23.62
N GLY A 24 0.54 -13.13 22.56
CA GLY A 24 -0.09 -11.82 22.31
C GLY A 24 0.87 -10.70 21.90
N THR A 25 2.15 -11.01 21.66
CA THR A 25 3.17 -10.04 21.21
C THR A 25 3.09 -9.77 19.70
N ASP A 26 2.18 -10.43 18.99
CA ASP A 26 1.86 -10.13 17.60
C ASP A 26 0.96 -8.90 17.43
N THR A 27 0.51 -8.29 18.52
CA THR A 27 -0.24 -7.04 18.48
C THR A 27 0.69 -5.93 18.00
N PRO A 28 0.44 -5.30 16.84
CA PRO A 28 1.23 -4.13 16.44
C PRO A 28 1.07 -3.09 17.53
N GLU A 29 2.18 -2.55 18.03
CA GLU A 29 2.10 -1.40 18.92
C GLU A 29 1.31 -0.30 18.20
N PRO A 30 0.36 0.36 18.89
CA PRO A 30 -0.36 1.45 18.29
C PRO A 30 0.66 2.48 17.82
N ALA A 31 0.55 2.88 16.55
CA ALA A 31 1.40 3.93 16.01
C ALA A 31 1.38 5.14 16.95
N PRO A 32 2.53 5.81 17.17
CA PRO A 32 2.60 6.93 18.08
C PRO A 32 1.54 7.97 17.68
N LYS A 33 0.70 8.35 18.65
CA LYS A 33 -0.35 9.35 18.43
C LYS A 33 0.32 10.70 18.18
N VAL A 34 0.36 11.14 16.93
CA VAL A 34 0.77 12.49 16.59
C VAL A 34 -0.23 13.51 17.12
N SER A 35 0.26 14.66 17.58
CA SER A 35 -0.62 15.72 18.05
C SER A 35 -1.57 16.18 16.93
N ARG A 36 -2.76 16.64 17.30
CA ARG A 36 -3.77 17.12 16.35
C ARG A 36 -3.24 18.25 15.46
N GLU A 37 -2.39 19.11 16.02
CA GLU A 37 -1.76 20.22 15.31
C GLU A 37 -0.77 19.73 14.26
N VAL A 38 0.11 18.79 14.61
CA VAL A 38 1.06 18.17 13.68
C VAL A 38 0.29 17.48 12.55
N SER A 39 -0.75 16.71 12.88
CA SER A 39 -1.60 16.05 11.89
C SER A 39 -2.27 17.04 10.92
N ARG A 40 -2.76 18.18 11.44
CA ARG A 40 -3.35 19.25 10.62
C ARG A 40 -2.34 19.85 9.64
N VAL A 41 -1.14 20.17 10.11
CA VAL A 41 -0.07 20.74 9.28
C VAL A 41 0.35 19.75 8.19
N MET A 42 0.60 18.49 8.54
CA MET A 42 1.00 17.45 7.59
C MET A 42 -0.08 17.19 6.53
N SER A 43 -1.36 17.17 6.94
CA SER A 43 -2.49 17.02 6.02
C SER A 43 -2.59 18.19 5.03
N ALA A 44 -2.41 19.41 5.51
CA ALA A 44 -2.42 20.61 4.67
C ALA A 44 -1.26 20.61 3.65
N MET A 45 -0.06 20.21 4.10
CA MET A 45 1.12 20.08 3.25
C MET A 45 0.93 19.02 2.17
N GLY A 46 0.44 17.83 2.53
CA GLY A 46 0.14 16.76 1.59
C GLY A 46 -0.91 17.16 0.55
N ARG A 47 -1.97 17.86 0.97
CA ARG A 47 -3.00 18.41 0.06
C ARG A 47 -2.40 19.40 -0.94
N LYS A 48 -1.52 20.30 -0.48
CA LYS A 48 -0.83 21.27 -1.36
C LYS A 48 -0.01 20.55 -2.42
N GLY A 49 0.81 19.57 -2.01
CA GLY A 49 1.60 18.76 -2.93
C GLY A 49 0.75 17.98 -3.93
N GLY A 50 -0.33 17.36 -3.46
CA GLY A 50 -1.26 16.60 -4.31
C GLY A 50 -1.94 17.44 -5.39
N ARG A 51 -2.33 18.68 -5.09
CA ARG A 51 -2.92 19.61 -6.09
C ARG A 51 -1.91 19.95 -7.19
N ILE A 52 -0.66 20.18 -6.83
CA ILE A 52 0.42 20.50 -7.78
C ILE A 52 0.75 19.26 -8.63
N GLY A 53 0.99 18.11 -7.98
CA GLY A 53 1.36 16.87 -8.65
C GLY A 53 0.25 16.35 -9.56
N GLY A 54 -1.01 16.42 -9.10
CA GLY A 54 -2.18 16.00 -9.89
C GLY A 54 -2.36 16.84 -11.15
N LYS A 55 -2.28 18.17 -11.04
CA LYS A 55 -2.34 19.07 -12.20
C LYS A 55 -1.19 18.81 -13.19
N ARG A 56 0.05 18.79 -12.70
CA ARG A 56 1.24 18.55 -13.53
C ARG A 56 1.11 17.25 -14.31
N ARG A 57 0.67 16.17 -13.66
CA ARG A 57 0.46 14.87 -14.31
C ARG A 57 -0.53 14.93 -15.48
N MET A 58 -1.59 15.74 -15.37
CA MET A 58 -2.57 15.88 -16.45
C MET A 58 -2.03 16.70 -17.62
N GLU A 59 -1.17 17.69 -17.36
CA GLU A 59 -0.56 18.55 -18.37
C GLU A 59 0.57 17.85 -19.13
N THR A 60 1.36 17.01 -18.44
CA THR A 60 2.54 16.37 -19.05
C THR A 60 2.24 15.08 -19.81
N MET A 61 1.08 14.46 -19.58
CA MET A 61 0.77 13.16 -20.17
C MET A 61 0.21 13.26 -21.58
N THR A 62 0.75 12.45 -22.48
CA THR A 62 0.18 12.23 -23.81
C THR A 62 -1.14 11.44 -23.75
N PRO A 63 -1.97 11.43 -24.81
CA PRO A 63 -3.17 10.59 -24.87
C PRO A 63 -2.89 9.10 -24.61
N ASP A 64 -1.80 8.56 -25.16
CA ASP A 64 -1.44 7.14 -25.01
C ASP A 64 -1.00 6.81 -23.59
N GLU A 65 -0.23 7.69 -22.95
CA GLU A 65 0.15 7.53 -21.54
C GLU A 65 -1.07 7.56 -20.62
N ARG A 66 -2.04 8.45 -20.88
CA ARG A 66 -3.30 8.49 -20.14
C ARG A 66 -4.08 7.17 -20.29
N LYS A 67 -4.14 6.63 -21.50
CA LYS A 67 -4.79 5.33 -21.79
C LYS A 67 -4.11 4.18 -21.04
N ALA A 68 -2.78 4.10 -21.09
CA ALA A 68 -2.01 3.06 -20.41
C ALA A 68 -2.21 3.09 -18.89
N VAL A 69 -2.20 4.28 -18.29
CA VAL A 69 -2.50 4.47 -16.86
C VAL A 69 -3.90 3.99 -16.51
N ALA A 70 -4.91 4.37 -17.31
CA ALA A 70 -6.30 3.99 -17.06
C ALA A 70 -6.48 2.46 -17.14
N GLN A 71 -5.89 1.81 -18.15
CA GLN A 71 -5.91 0.35 -18.27
C GLN A 71 -5.25 -0.34 -17.07
N LYS A 72 -4.08 0.14 -16.64
CA LYS A 72 -3.38 -0.38 -15.46
C LYS A 72 -4.22 -0.24 -14.18
N ALA A 73 -4.92 0.89 -14.03
CA ALA A 73 -5.83 1.11 -12.90
C ALA A 73 -7.02 0.14 -12.95
N ALA A 74 -7.63 -0.05 -14.12
CA ALA A 74 -8.74 -0.99 -14.31
C ALA A 74 -8.32 -2.44 -14.02
N GLN A 75 -7.17 -2.89 -14.54
CA GLN A 75 -6.63 -4.22 -14.26
C GLN A 75 -6.39 -4.43 -12.77
N LYS A 76 -5.81 -3.44 -12.07
CA LYS A 76 -5.61 -3.55 -10.62
C LYS A 76 -6.93 -3.63 -9.85
N ARG A 77 -7.93 -2.86 -10.25
CA ARG A 77 -9.23 -2.79 -9.56
C ARG A 77 -10.09 -4.02 -9.84
N TRP A 78 -10.11 -4.49 -11.08
CA TRP A 78 -11.08 -5.48 -11.58
C TRP A 78 -10.47 -6.82 -11.98
N GLY A 79 -9.16 -6.89 -12.23
CA GLY A 79 -8.49 -8.10 -12.72
C GLY A 79 -8.47 -9.28 -11.74
N LYS A 80 -8.80 -9.05 -10.45
CA LYS A 80 -8.96 -10.13 -9.46
C LYS A 80 -10.37 -10.72 -9.39
N VAL A 81 -11.36 -10.10 -10.04
CA VAL A 81 -12.77 -10.54 -9.96
C VAL A 81 -13.11 -11.54 -11.08
N GLY A 82 -12.22 -11.75 -12.05
CA GLY A 82 -12.48 -12.57 -13.25
C GLY A 82 -11.49 -13.72 -13.51
N SER A 83 -10.82 -14.27 -12.48
CA SER A 83 -9.97 -15.47 -12.62
C SER A 83 -10.07 -16.38 -11.40
#